data_AF-T0DRP2-F1
#
_entry.id   AF-T0DRP2-F1
#
_cell.length_a   1.000
_cell.length_b   1.000
_cell.length_c   1.000
_cell.angle_alpha   90.00
_cell.angle_beta   90.00
_cell.angle_gamma   90.00
#
_symmetry.space_group_name_H-M   'P 1'
#
loop_
_entity.id
_entity.type
_entity.pdbx_description
1 polymer ?
#
loop_
_entity_poly.entity_id
_entity_poly.type
_entity_poly.pdbx_seq_one_letter_code
_entity_poly.pdbx_strand_id
1 'polypeptide(L)'
;MFKVKWTEYISFFVILVIGIYSLYISRTDLAYFDNVLSVQNGLLEWFTFVGLCLISFGYFYRRRVLAKFRDSKFLLMLVAQGVFYVICALEEVSWGQRIFDWNSPEMFRDINSVLLETNFQNWLIARGVSHESWNLFLRVILFIYLFAIPISYLKVEKAKQFIDKFALPVPKATHIISFMILLVITLFIPSDNKVQFAEFCLTWVLTALTLEPFNRGMFSRRSLVR
;
A
#
# COMPACT_ATOMS: atom_id res chain seq x y z
N MET A 1 -23.02 13.19 -4.89
CA MET A 1 -21.76 13.93 -4.62
C MET A 1 -20.93 13.12 -3.63
N PHE A 2 -19.77 12.59 -4.05
CA PHE A 2 -18.92 11.78 -3.18
C PHE A 2 -18.40 12.65 -2.01
N LYS A 3 -18.77 12.33 -0.77
CA LYS A 3 -18.29 13.06 0.41
C LYS A 3 -16.88 12.59 0.76
N VAL A 4 -15.87 13.31 0.26
CA VAL A 4 -14.47 13.17 0.69
C VAL A 4 -14.29 13.87 2.03
N LYS A 5 -13.57 13.25 2.97
CA LYS A 5 -13.28 13.86 4.28
C LYS A 5 -11.89 14.50 4.29
N TRP A 6 -11.66 15.40 5.25
CA TRP A 6 -10.39 16.11 5.38
C TRP A 6 -9.18 15.18 5.52
N THR A 7 -9.34 14.02 6.17
CA THR A 7 -8.29 13.02 6.31
C THR A 7 -7.92 12.34 4.99
N GLU A 8 -8.86 12.21 4.04
CA GLU A 8 -8.58 11.72 2.69
C GLU A 8 -7.85 12.78 1.85
N TYR A 9 -8.12 14.07 2.07
CA TYR A 9 -7.45 15.15 1.34
C TYR A 9 -5.94 15.16 1.57
N ILE A 10 -5.44 14.77 2.74
CA ILE A 10 -3.99 14.71 2.99
C ILE A 10 -3.35 13.69 2.04
N SER A 11 -3.88 12.47 2.00
CA SER A 11 -3.34 11.42 1.12
C SER A 11 -3.48 11.78 -0.36
N PHE A 12 -4.63 12.32 -0.77
CA PHE A 12 -4.82 12.77 -2.15
C PHE A 12 -3.96 13.97 -2.53
N PHE A 13 -3.67 14.86 -1.59
CA PHE A 13 -2.77 15.99 -1.81
C PHE A 13 -1.34 15.51 -2.01
N VAL A 14 -0.85 14.56 -1.19
CA VAL A 14 0.46 13.94 -1.39
C VAL A 14 0.55 13.26 -2.75
N ILE A 15 -0.47 12.47 -3.11
CA ILE A 15 -0.57 11.87 -4.44
C ILE A 15 -0.51 12.93 -5.54
N LEU A 16 -1.24 14.03 -5.41
CA LEU A 16 -1.30 15.06 -6.44
C LEU A 16 0.05 15.75 -6.61
N VAL A 17 0.68 16.18 -5.52
CA VAL A 17 1.95 16.92 -5.55
C VAL A 17 3.08 16.05 -6.09
N ILE A 18 3.29 14.87 -5.49
CA ILE A 18 4.34 13.94 -5.94
C ILE A 18 3.98 13.37 -7.32
N GLY A 19 2.71 13.10 -7.56
CA GLY A 19 2.14 12.62 -8.83
C GLY A 19 2.51 13.51 -10.02
N ILE A 20 2.14 14.79 -9.91
CA ILE A 20 2.40 15.80 -10.95
C ILE A 20 3.91 16.02 -11.09
N TYR A 21 4.63 16.10 -9.99
CA TYR A 21 6.08 16.28 -10.01
C TYR A 21 6.79 15.13 -10.75
N SER A 22 6.48 13.88 -10.40
CA SER A 22 7.02 12.70 -11.07
C SER A 22 6.65 12.63 -12.55
N LEU A 23 5.39 12.94 -12.91
CA LEU A 23 4.98 12.97 -14.31
C LEU A 23 5.74 14.04 -15.09
N TYR A 24 5.87 15.25 -14.55
CA TYR A 24 6.61 16.35 -15.16
C TYR A 24 8.07 15.96 -15.41
N ILE A 25 8.76 15.49 -14.36
CA ILE A 25 10.17 15.10 -14.44
C ILE A 25 10.38 13.93 -15.41
N SER A 26 9.50 12.92 -15.41
CA SER A 26 9.61 11.79 -16.35
C SER A 26 9.55 12.18 -17.83
N ARG A 27 9.03 13.38 -18.13
CA ARG A 27 8.91 13.92 -19.50
C ARG A 27 9.99 14.95 -19.83
N THR A 28 10.54 15.64 -18.85
CA THR A 28 11.57 16.68 -19.06
C THR A 28 12.98 16.17 -18.84
N ASP A 29 13.18 15.30 -17.85
CA ASP A 29 14.46 14.71 -17.48
C ASP A 29 14.25 13.25 -17.04
N LEU A 30 14.22 12.38 -18.05
CA LEU A 30 14.02 10.94 -17.84
C LEU A 30 15.16 10.34 -17.01
N ALA A 31 16.40 10.82 -17.17
CA ALA A 31 17.55 10.33 -16.43
C ALA A 31 17.42 10.65 -14.94
N TYR A 32 16.96 11.85 -14.59
CA TYR A 32 16.69 12.19 -13.19
C TYR A 32 15.53 11.35 -12.62
N PHE A 33 14.46 11.15 -13.41
CA PHE A 33 13.36 10.27 -12.98
C PHE A 33 13.88 8.88 -12.62
N ASP A 34 14.61 8.25 -13.54
CA ASP A 34 15.09 6.88 -13.39
C ASP A 34 16.12 6.69 -12.30
N ASN A 35 17.04 7.64 -12.12
CA ASN A 35 18.19 7.47 -11.23
C ASN A 35 18.03 8.12 -9.84
N VAL A 36 17.01 8.97 -9.64
CA VAL A 36 16.80 9.69 -8.36
C VAL A 36 15.41 9.46 -7.80
N LEU A 37 14.37 9.51 -8.64
CA LEU A 37 12.99 9.41 -8.16
C LEU A 37 12.53 7.96 -8.03
N SER A 38 12.69 7.16 -9.08
CA SER A 38 12.13 5.81 -9.21
C SER A 38 13.14 4.68 -9.05
N VAL A 39 14.42 5.00 -8.79
CA VAL A 39 15.45 4.00 -8.48
C VAL A 39 15.17 3.32 -7.14
N GLN A 40 15.76 2.14 -6.90
CA GLN A 40 15.85 1.58 -5.55
C GLN A 40 16.57 2.55 -4.61
N ASN A 41 16.04 2.74 -3.41
CA ASN A 41 16.33 3.82 -2.45
C ASN A 41 15.99 5.24 -2.92
N GLY A 42 15.23 5.36 -4.02
CA GLY A 42 14.77 6.62 -4.56
C GLY A 42 13.65 7.25 -3.74
N LEU A 43 13.32 8.49 -4.10
CA LEU A 43 12.33 9.28 -3.37
C LEU A 43 10.95 8.60 -3.33
N LEU A 44 10.51 7.97 -4.42
CA LEU A 44 9.19 7.32 -4.48
C LEU A 44 9.07 6.14 -3.50
N GLU A 45 10.12 5.34 -3.37
CA GLU A 45 10.17 4.20 -2.44
C GLU A 45 10.09 4.67 -0.97
N TRP A 46 10.77 5.76 -0.63
CA TRP A 46 10.64 6.36 0.70
C TRP A 46 9.21 6.85 0.99
N PHE A 47 8.53 7.42 -0.01
CA PHE A 47 7.13 7.80 0.16
C PHE A 47 6.20 6.58 0.27
N THR A 48 6.50 5.47 -0.43
CA THR A 48 5.80 4.20 -0.25
C THR A 48 6.00 3.67 1.17
N PHE A 49 7.24 3.59 1.64
CA PHE A 49 7.60 3.20 3.00
C PHE A 49 6.84 4.01 4.06
N VAL A 50 6.86 5.35 3.95
CA VAL A 50 6.11 6.25 4.85
C VAL A 50 4.62 5.96 4.81
N GLY A 51 4.03 5.75 3.63
CA GLY A 51 2.62 5.39 3.48
C GLY A 51 2.27 4.08 4.19
N LEU A 52 3.10 3.04 4.04
CA LEU A 52 2.93 1.75 4.72
C LEU A 52 3.03 1.89 6.24
N CYS A 53 3.99 2.68 6.74
CA CYS A 53 4.10 3.01 8.16
C CYS A 53 2.85 3.74 8.69
N LEU A 54 2.31 4.71 7.94
CA LEU A 54 1.09 5.43 8.31
C LEU A 54 -0.13 4.50 8.35
N ILE A 55 -0.26 3.58 7.40
CA ILE A 55 -1.31 2.56 7.40
C ILE A 55 -1.20 1.70 8.66
N SER A 56 0.00 1.16 8.92
CA SER A 56 0.27 0.32 10.09
C SER A 56 -0.06 1.04 11.40
N PHE A 57 0.46 2.26 11.57
CA PHE A 57 0.17 3.11 12.72
C PHE A 57 -1.34 3.39 12.85
N GLY A 58 -2.02 3.64 11.74
CA GLY A 58 -3.47 3.85 11.70
C GLY A 58 -4.25 2.68 12.31
N TYR A 59 -3.84 1.43 12.03
CA TYR A 59 -4.46 0.25 12.62
C TYR A 59 -4.18 0.12 14.13
N PHE A 60 -2.93 0.32 14.57
CA PHE A 60 -2.61 0.28 16.01
C PHE A 60 -3.31 1.39 16.80
N TYR A 61 -3.38 2.59 16.23
CA TYR A 61 -4.13 3.70 16.79
C TYR A 61 -5.62 3.34 16.91
N ARG A 62 -6.22 2.78 15.85
CA ARG A 62 -7.62 2.33 15.87
C ARG A 62 -7.89 1.27 16.90
N ARG A 63 -6.99 0.29 17.08
CA ARG A 63 -7.11 -0.67 18.19
C ARG A 63 -7.24 0.12 19.48
N ARG A 64 -6.27 0.97 19.82
CA ARG A 64 -6.27 1.72 21.10
C ARG A 64 -7.57 2.51 21.28
N VAL A 65 -8.05 3.14 20.22
CA VAL A 65 -9.27 3.93 20.22
C VAL A 65 -10.51 3.06 20.43
N LEU A 66 -10.62 1.93 19.76
CA LEU A 66 -11.82 1.09 19.73
C LEU A 66 -11.85 0.01 20.82
N ALA A 67 -10.81 -0.09 21.65
CA ALA A 67 -10.65 -1.14 22.66
C ALA A 67 -11.83 -1.32 23.62
N LYS A 68 -12.58 -0.24 23.91
CA LYS A 68 -13.76 -0.26 24.79
C LYS A 68 -15.08 -0.51 24.06
N PHE A 69 -15.08 -0.52 22.73
CA PHE A 69 -16.29 -0.51 21.90
C PHE A 69 -16.42 -1.74 20.98
N ARG A 70 -15.38 -2.58 20.90
CA ARG A 70 -15.28 -3.71 19.99
C ARG A 70 -14.84 -4.96 20.73
N ASP A 71 -15.24 -6.11 20.21
CA ASP A 71 -14.87 -7.41 20.76
C ASP A 71 -13.38 -7.71 20.50
N SER A 72 -12.84 -8.65 21.28
CA SER A 72 -11.42 -9.01 21.23
C SER A 72 -10.98 -9.54 19.86
N LYS A 73 -11.86 -10.19 19.08
CA LYS A 73 -11.49 -10.71 17.76
C LYS A 73 -11.28 -9.57 16.78
N PHE A 74 -12.19 -8.60 16.74
CA PHE A 74 -12.03 -7.39 15.93
C PHE A 74 -10.74 -6.63 16.27
N LEU A 75 -10.44 -6.47 17.58
CA LEU A 75 -9.22 -5.80 18.03
C LEU A 75 -7.94 -6.57 17.63
N LEU A 76 -7.96 -7.90 17.71
CA LEU A 76 -6.86 -8.75 17.28
C LEU A 76 -6.64 -8.62 15.77
N MET A 77 -7.71 -8.51 14.98
CA MET A 77 -7.60 -8.28 13.53
C MET A 77 -7.01 -6.92 13.18
N LEU A 78 -7.33 -5.86 13.93
CA LEU A 78 -6.64 -4.58 13.77
C LEU A 78 -5.13 -4.70 14.04
N VAL A 79 -4.72 -5.46 15.06
CA VAL A 79 -3.29 -5.68 15.36
C VAL A 79 -2.64 -6.49 14.24
N ALA A 80 -3.28 -7.56 13.78
CA ALA A 80 -2.77 -8.39 12.69
C ALA A 80 -2.58 -7.58 11.39
N GLN A 81 -3.55 -6.73 11.04
CA GLN A 81 -3.43 -5.80 9.91
C GLN A 81 -2.28 -4.82 10.13
N GLY A 82 -2.16 -4.22 11.33
CA GLY A 82 -1.04 -3.34 11.65
C GLY A 82 0.31 -4.01 11.46
N VAL A 83 0.49 -5.22 11.98
CA VAL A 83 1.72 -6.02 11.82
C VAL A 83 1.98 -6.39 10.37
N PHE A 84 0.94 -6.79 9.62
CA PHE A 84 1.07 -7.07 8.19
C PHE A 84 1.67 -5.87 7.43
N TYR A 85 1.16 -4.67 7.66
CA TYR A 85 1.72 -3.46 7.02
C TYR A 85 3.09 -3.06 7.58
N VAL A 86 3.47 -3.45 8.81
CA VAL A 86 4.88 -3.33 9.26
C VAL A 86 5.77 -4.23 8.41
N ILE A 87 5.36 -5.48 8.18
CA ILE A 87 6.12 -6.41 7.33
C ILE A 87 6.26 -5.82 5.92
N CYS A 88 5.18 -5.33 5.31
CA CYS A 88 5.26 -4.67 4.01
C CYS A 88 6.23 -3.47 4.02
N ALA A 89 6.19 -2.63 5.06
CA ALA A 89 7.11 -1.50 5.17
C ALA A 89 8.57 -1.97 5.31
N LEU A 90 8.82 -3.02 6.09
CA LEU A 90 10.16 -3.58 6.23
C LEU A 90 10.65 -4.21 4.93
N GLU A 91 9.79 -4.91 4.18
CA GLU A 91 10.10 -5.42 2.84
C GLU A 91 10.57 -4.30 1.91
N GLU A 92 9.89 -3.15 1.92
CA GLU A 92 10.23 -1.97 1.10
C GLU A 92 11.65 -1.42 1.40
N VAL A 93 12.15 -1.56 2.63
CA VAL A 93 13.49 -1.11 3.02
C VAL A 93 14.46 -2.27 3.27
N SER A 94 14.20 -3.42 2.67
CA SER A 94 15.01 -4.64 2.78
C SER A 94 15.33 -5.01 4.22
N TRP A 95 14.28 -5.07 5.05
CA TRP A 95 14.32 -5.36 6.48
C TRP A 95 15.22 -4.45 7.32
N GLY A 96 15.46 -3.22 6.83
CA GLY A 96 16.34 -2.26 7.47
C GLY A 96 17.81 -2.39 7.05
N GLN A 97 18.13 -3.30 6.12
CA GLN A 97 19.46 -3.42 5.53
C GLN A 97 19.98 -2.06 5.02
N ARG A 98 19.12 -1.29 4.36
CA ARG A 98 19.48 0.02 3.79
C ARG A 98 19.69 1.12 4.83
N ILE A 99 19.15 0.94 6.04
CA ILE A 99 19.28 1.90 7.14
C ILE A 99 20.51 1.57 8.00
N PHE A 100 20.75 0.28 8.24
CA PHE A 100 21.80 -0.20 9.14
C PHE A 100 23.04 -0.74 8.42
N ASP A 101 23.01 -0.78 7.09
CA ASP A 101 24.10 -1.17 6.19
C ASP A 101 24.73 -2.52 6.52
N TRP A 102 23.89 -3.51 6.84
CA TRP A 102 24.36 -4.89 7.05
C TRP A 102 24.47 -5.67 5.73
N ASN A 103 25.24 -6.75 5.73
CA ASN A 103 25.40 -7.60 4.55
C ASN A 103 24.30 -8.65 4.44
N SER A 104 23.88 -8.94 3.20
CA SER A 104 22.93 -10.01 2.94
C SER A 104 23.56 -11.40 3.15
N PRO A 105 22.83 -12.37 3.72
CA PRO A 105 23.29 -13.75 3.81
C PRO A 105 23.46 -14.40 2.43
N GLU A 106 24.32 -15.43 2.32
CA GLU A 106 24.58 -16.12 1.05
C GLU A 106 23.34 -16.77 0.41
N MET A 107 22.29 -17.03 1.21
CA MET A 107 21.03 -17.58 0.70
C MET A 107 20.25 -16.63 -0.24
N PHE A 108 20.65 -15.36 -0.32
CA PHE A 108 20.12 -14.34 -1.23
C PHE A 108 20.96 -14.20 -2.50
N ARG A 109 21.91 -15.11 -2.74
CA ARG A 109 22.67 -15.17 -3.98
C ARG A 109 21.77 -15.70 -5.10
N ASP A 110 21.70 -14.95 -6.19
CA ASP A 110 20.89 -15.32 -7.36
C ASP A 110 21.58 -16.40 -8.22
N ILE A 111 20.91 -16.79 -9.32
CA ILE A 111 21.43 -17.79 -10.29
C ILE A 111 22.75 -17.32 -10.94
N ASN A 112 22.98 -16.01 -11.04
CA ASN A 112 24.19 -15.41 -11.62
C ASN A 112 25.28 -15.14 -10.57
N SER A 113 25.14 -15.66 -9.35
CA SER A 113 26.06 -15.44 -8.24
C SER A 113 26.14 -14.00 -7.71
N VAL A 114 25.17 -13.14 -8.04
CA VAL A 114 25.02 -11.78 -7.51
C VAL A 114 24.32 -11.83 -6.16
N LEU A 115 24.86 -11.13 -5.17
CA LEU A 115 24.26 -11.03 -3.84
C LEU A 115 23.16 -9.97 -3.84
N LEU A 116 21.91 -10.39 -3.63
CA LEU A 116 20.75 -9.49 -3.58
C LEU A 116 20.52 -8.97 -2.16
N GLU A 117 19.72 -7.91 -2.03
CA GLU A 117 19.28 -7.39 -0.72
C GLU A 117 18.37 -8.39 0.03
N THR A 118 18.33 -8.25 1.35
CA THR A 118 17.58 -9.08 2.29
C THR A 118 16.11 -8.68 2.29
N ASN A 119 15.36 -9.16 1.31
CA ASN A 119 13.90 -9.05 1.27
C ASN A 119 13.27 -10.31 0.67
N PHE A 120 12.00 -10.55 0.96
CA PHE A 120 11.30 -11.77 0.56
C PHE A 120 11.23 -11.91 -0.96
N GLN A 121 11.07 -10.80 -1.69
CA GLN A 121 11.07 -10.80 -3.14
C GLN A 121 12.41 -11.28 -3.72
N ASN A 122 13.53 -10.77 -3.23
CA ASN A 122 14.87 -11.19 -3.63
C ASN A 122 15.16 -12.62 -3.22
N TRP A 123 14.64 -13.08 -2.08
CA TRP A 123 14.71 -14.48 -1.71
C TRP A 123 13.96 -15.37 -2.72
N LEU A 124 12.76 -14.98 -3.16
CA LEU A 124 12.04 -15.70 -4.22
C LEU A 124 12.80 -15.71 -5.55
N ILE A 125 13.43 -14.59 -5.90
CA ILE A 125 14.28 -14.47 -7.10
C ILE A 125 15.49 -15.39 -7.01
N ALA A 126 16.16 -15.46 -5.85
CA ALA A 126 17.23 -16.40 -5.59
C ALA A 126 16.77 -17.88 -5.69
N ARG A 127 15.47 -18.15 -5.53
CA ARG A 127 14.85 -19.47 -5.75
C ARG A 127 14.31 -19.69 -7.16
N GLY A 128 14.56 -18.77 -8.10
CA GLY A 128 14.18 -18.89 -9.51
C GLY A 128 12.79 -18.37 -9.85
N VAL A 129 12.11 -17.68 -8.93
CA VAL A 129 10.85 -16.97 -9.26
C VAL A 129 11.19 -15.67 -9.99
N SER A 130 10.57 -15.42 -11.14
CA SER A 130 10.82 -14.17 -11.85
C SER A 130 10.21 -12.97 -11.11
N HIS A 131 10.92 -11.85 -11.17
CA HIS A 131 10.48 -10.57 -10.61
C HIS A 131 9.09 -10.16 -11.14
N GLU A 132 8.85 -10.38 -12.44
CA GLU A 132 7.57 -10.07 -13.09
C GLU A 132 6.42 -10.93 -12.57
N SER A 133 6.63 -12.23 -12.37
CA SER A 133 5.59 -13.14 -11.87
C SER A 133 5.19 -12.80 -10.45
N TRP A 134 6.15 -12.47 -9.59
CA TRP A 134 5.86 -12.02 -8.22
C TRP A 134 5.06 -10.71 -8.21
N ASN A 135 5.49 -9.72 -8.99
CA ASN A 135 4.79 -8.44 -9.09
C ASN A 135 3.39 -8.58 -9.70
N LEU A 136 3.21 -9.47 -10.68
CA LEU A 136 1.88 -9.77 -11.23
C LEU A 136 0.96 -10.37 -10.16
N PHE A 137 1.46 -11.32 -9.37
CA PHE A 137 0.70 -11.93 -8.28
C PHE A 137 0.19 -10.89 -7.26
N LEU A 138 1.06 -9.99 -6.79
CA LEU A 138 0.69 -8.92 -5.87
C LEU A 138 -0.35 -7.97 -6.50
N ARG A 139 -0.16 -7.57 -7.77
CA ARG A 139 -1.11 -6.72 -8.50
C ARG A 139 -2.48 -7.37 -8.61
N VAL A 140 -2.56 -8.67 -8.89
CA VAL A 140 -3.83 -9.41 -8.97
C VAL A 140 -4.55 -9.42 -7.61
N ILE A 141 -3.83 -9.71 -6.52
CA ILE A 141 -4.42 -9.67 -5.17
C ILE A 141 -4.98 -8.28 -4.85
N LEU A 142 -4.21 -7.23 -5.11
CA LEU A 142 -4.60 -5.85 -4.81
C LEU A 142 -5.77 -5.39 -5.70
N PHE A 143 -5.79 -5.82 -6.97
CA PHE A 143 -6.91 -5.57 -7.87
C PHE A 143 -8.18 -6.26 -7.37
N ILE A 144 -8.11 -7.54 -6.99
CA ILE A 144 -9.24 -8.27 -6.38
C ILE A 144 -9.71 -7.55 -5.12
N TYR A 145 -8.79 -7.08 -4.28
CA TYR A 145 -9.13 -6.35 -3.07
C TYR A 145 -9.86 -5.03 -3.38
N LEU A 146 -9.36 -4.21 -4.30
CA LEU A 146 -9.97 -2.92 -4.63
C LEU A 146 -11.34 -3.04 -5.31
N PHE A 147 -11.56 -4.09 -6.11
CA PHE A 147 -12.78 -4.23 -6.92
C PHE A 147 -13.78 -5.25 -6.39
N ALA A 148 -13.34 -6.45 -5.98
CA ALA A 148 -14.25 -7.52 -5.56
C ALA A 148 -14.78 -7.31 -4.12
N ILE A 149 -13.98 -6.75 -3.21
CA ILE A 149 -14.41 -6.48 -1.83
C ILE A 149 -15.58 -5.51 -1.76
N PRO A 150 -15.57 -4.32 -2.39
CA PRO A 150 -16.72 -3.41 -2.31
C PRO A 150 -17.97 -4.01 -2.96
N ILE A 151 -17.84 -4.74 -4.07
CA ILE A 151 -18.98 -5.39 -4.72
C ILE A 151 -19.58 -6.47 -3.82
N SER A 152 -18.76 -7.34 -3.25
CA SER A 152 -19.21 -8.41 -2.35
C SER A 152 -19.80 -7.86 -1.06
N TYR A 153 -19.21 -6.80 -0.50
CA TYR A 153 -19.71 -6.12 0.71
C TYR A 153 -21.11 -5.53 0.52
N LEU A 154 -21.40 -4.97 -0.67
CA LEU A 154 -22.69 -4.36 -0.96
C LEU A 154 -23.77 -5.37 -1.37
N LYS A 155 -23.39 -6.50 -1.98
CA LYS A 155 -24.34 -7.46 -2.57
C LYS A 155 -24.61 -8.69 -1.70
N VAL A 156 -23.68 -9.09 -0.83
CA VAL A 156 -23.74 -10.37 -0.12
C VAL A 156 -23.63 -10.15 1.39
N GLU A 157 -24.73 -10.37 2.12
CA GLU A 157 -24.78 -10.12 3.58
C GLU A 157 -23.77 -10.99 4.36
N LYS A 158 -23.55 -12.25 3.95
CA LYS A 158 -22.50 -13.10 4.55
C LYS A 158 -21.10 -12.52 4.37
N ALA A 159 -20.81 -11.94 3.21
CA ALA A 159 -19.51 -11.33 2.93
C ALA A 159 -19.34 -10.05 3.76
N LYS A 160 -20.38 -9.22 3.86
CA LYS A 160 -20.40 -8.04 4.74
C LYS A 160 -20.09 -8.39 6.19
N GLN A 161 -20.79 -9.37 6.76
CA GLN A 161 -20.55 -9.83 8.13
C GLN A 161 -19.14 -10.36 8.33
N PHE A 162 -18.60 -11.10 7.35
CA PHE A 162 -17.22 -11.59 7.38
C PHE A 162 -16.22 -10.43 7.34
N ILE A 163 -16.33 -9.53 6.37
CA ILE A 163 -15.46 -8.36 6.19
C ILE A 163 -15.44 -7.49 7.46
N ASP A 164 -16.62 -7.23 8.03
CA ASP A 164 -16.77 -6.43 9.24
C ASP A 164 -16.17 -7.14 10.47
N LYS A 165 -16.32 -8.46 10.58
CA LYS A 165 -15.71 -9.27 11.65
C LYS A 165 -14.18 -9.31 11.57
N PHE A 166 -13.62 -9.36 10.36
CA PHE A 166 -12.17 -9.36 10.12
C PHE A 166 -11.57 -7.95 10.11
N ALA A 167 -12.35 -6.92 10.48
CA ALA A 167 -11.92 -5.53 10.53
C ALA A 167 -11.28 -5.04 9.21
N LEU A 168 -11.79 -5.53 8.07
CA LEU A 168 -11.29 -5.16 6.76
C LEU A 168 -11.91 -3.83 6.31
N PRO A 169 -11.11 -2.82 5.94
CA PRO A 169 -11.64 -1.60 5.36
C PRO A 169 -12.18 -1.88 3.96
N VAL A 170 -13.31 -1.28 3.62
CA VAL A 170 -13.94 -1.44 2.31
C VAL A 170 -13.64 -0.24 1.42
N PRO A 171 -13.09 -0.43 0.21
CA PRO A 171 -12.86 0.64 -0.76
C PRO A 171 -14.13 1.43 -1.09
N LYS A 172 -14.03 2.76 -1.14
CA LYS A 172 -15.07 3.63 -1.70
C LYS A 172 -14.85 3.80 -3.20
N ALA A 173 -15.91 4.22 -3.89
CA ALA A 173 -15.81 4.66 -5.29
C ALA A 173 -14.73 5.74 -5.50
N THR A 174 -14.51 6.64 -4.54
CA THR A 174 -13.45 7.66 -4.62
C THR A 174 -12.06 7.05 -4.66
N HIS A 175 -11.78 6.01 -3.86
CA HIS A 175 -10.48 5.31 -3.87
C HIS A 175 -10.27 4.59 -5.20
N ILE A 176 -11.29 3.91 -5.70
CA ILE A 176 -11.24 3.17 -6.96
C ILE A 176 -11.03 4.13 -8.15
N ILE A 177 -11.82 5.20 -8.23
CA ILE A 177 -11.70 6.21 -9.30
C ILE A 177 -10.32 6.87 -9.25
N SER A 178 -9.83 7.24 -8.05
CA SER A 178 -8.50 7.83 -7.90
C SER A 178 -7.43 6.87 -8.38
N PHE A 179 -7.48 5.60 -7.98
CA PHE A 179 -6.53 4.58 -8.43
C PHE A 179 -6.58 4.38 -9.95
N MET A 180 -7.77 4.37 -10.57
CA MET A 180 -7.91 4.27 -12.03
C MET A 180 -7.31 5.46 -12.76
N ILE A 181 -7.54 6.68 -12.28
CA ILE A 181 -6.92 7.88 -12.84
C ILE A 181 -5.39 7.77 -12.75
N LEU A 182 -4.86 7.33 -11.61
CA LEU A 182 -3.42 7.19 -11.41
C LEU A 182 -2.82 6.09 -12.29
N LEU A 183 -3.50 4.96 -12.49
CA LEU A 183 -3.05 3.94 -13.45
C LEU A 183 -2.97 4.50 -14.87
N VAL A 184 -3.97 5.27 -15.29
CA VAL A 184 -3.96 5.93 -16.60
C VAL A 184 -2.78 6.90 -16.69
N ILE A 185 -2.50 7.68 -15.65
CA ILE A 185 -1.33 8.58 -15.58
C ILE A 185 -0.03 7.78 -15.71
N THR A 186 0.11 6.63 -15.04
CA THR A 186 1.30 5.77 -15.13
C THR A 186 1.58 5.33 -16.57
N LEU A 187 0.55 5.11 -17.41
CA LEU A 187 0.75 4.76 -18.83
C LEU A 187 1.46 5.87 -19.62
N PHE A 188 1.39 7.12 -19.15
CA PHE A 188 2.07 8.25 -19.77
C PHE A 188 3.51 8.44 -19.27
N ILE A 189 4.03 7.64 -18.35
CA ILE A 189 5.43 7.71 -17.91
C ILE A 189 6.30 6.86 -18.87
N PRO A 190 7.24 7.46 -19.62
CA PRO A 190 8.04 6.76 -20.63
C PRO A 190 9.28 6.08 -20.01
N SER A 191 9.11 5.38 -18.88
CA SER A 191 10.16 4.67 -18.16
C SER A 191 9.69 3.27 -17.78
N ASP A 192 10.63 2.32 -17.70
CA ASP A 192 10.38 0.99 -17.16
C ASP A 192 10.20 1.01 -15.62
N ASN A 193 10.78 2.01 -14.95
CA ASN A 193 10.64 2.28 -13.52
C ASN A 193 9.33 3.01 -13.15
N LYS A 194 8.35 3.05 -14.07
CA LYS A 194 7.00 3.57 -13.77
C LYS A 194 6.24 2.71 -12.76
N VAL A 195 6.72 1.49 -12.47
CA VAL A 195 6.11 0.58 -11.48
C VAL A 195 6.20 1.19 -10.08
N GLN A 196 7.33 1.78 -9.71
CA GLN A 196 7.56 2.44 -8.43
C GLN A 196 6.59 3.61 -8.22
N PHE A 197 6.30 4.35 -9.29
CA PHE A 197 5.27 5.39 -9.27
C PHE A 197 3.87 4.83 -9.01
N ALA A 198 3.53 3.69 -9.63
CA ALA A 198 2.25 3.03 -9.42
C ALA A 198 2.11 2.47 -7.99
N GLU A 199 3.18 1.91 -7.43
CA GLU A 199 3.24 1.40 -6.06
C GLU A 199 3.08 2.52 -5.02
N PHE A 200 3.77 3.65 -5.23
CA PHE A 200 3.55 4.87 -4.47
C PHE A 200 2.07 5.28 -4.51
N CYS A 201 1.51 5.44 -5.71
CA CYS A 201 0.12 5.86 -5.89
C CYS A 201 -0.87 4.92 -5.17
N LEU A 202 -0.69 3.61 -5.35
CA LEU A 202 -1.52 2.59 -4.71
C LEU A 202 -1.44 2.67 -3.19
N THR A 203 -0.24 2.78 -2.64
CA THR A 203 -0.01 2.84 -1.19
C THR A 203 -0.67 4.06 -0.56
N TRP A 204 -0.63 5.21 -1.23
CA TRP A 204 -1.29 6.41 -0.72
C TRP A 204 -2.82 6.37 -0.90
N VAL A 205 -3.34 5.66 -1.91
CA VAL A 205 -4.78 5.34 -1.99
C VAL A 205 -5.18 4.39 -0.85
N LEU A 206 -4.37 3.38 -0.56
CA LEU A 206 -4.59 2.48 0.58
C LEU A 206 -4.51 3.24 1.91
N THR A 207 -3.65 4.25 2.02
CA THR A 207 -3.59 5.14 3.19
C THR A 207 -4.90 5.91 3.36
N ALA A 208 -5.44 6.49 2.28
CA ALA A 208 -6.74 7.15 2.29
C ALA A 208 -7.88 6.19 2.67
N LEU A 209 -7.86 4.97 2.13
CA LEU A 209 -8.78 3.87 2.45
C LEU A 209 -8.70 3.49 3.93
N THR A 210 -7.48 3.33 4.45
CA THR A 210 -7.27 3.04 5.86
C THR A 210 -7.87 4.15 6.68
N LEU A 211 -7.66 5.44 6.38
CA LEU A 211 -8.22 6.53 7.18
C LEU A 211 -9.75 6.61 7.10
N GLU A 212 -10.33 6.40 5.92
CA GLU A 212 -11.74 6.65 5.65
C GLU A 212 -12.36 5.57 4.76
N PRO A 213 -12.58 4.35 5.28
CA PRO A 213 -13.20 3.28 4.51
C PRO A 213 -14.71 3.51 4.31
N PHE A 214 -15.31 2.79 3.39
CA PHE A 214 -16.77 2.80 3.19
C PHE A 214 -17.53 2.36 4.45
N ASN A 215 -17.10 1.25 5.07
CA ASN A 215 -17.63 0.75 6.34
C ASN A 215 -17.07 1.49 7.56
N ARG A 216 -16.87 2.81 7.46
CA ARG A 216 -16.35 3.66 8.56
C ARG A 216 -17.10 3.47 9.88
N GLY A 217 -18.39 3.17 9.82
CA GLY A 217 -19.20 2.86 11.01
C GLY A 217 -18.52 1.82 11.92
N MET A 218 -17.75 0.90 11.32
CA MET A 218 -17.00 -0.13 12.03
C MET A 218 -15.80 0.41 12.81
N PHE A 219 -15.17 1.47 12.28
CA PHE A 219 -13.88 1.99 12.71
C PHE A 219 -13.95 3.34 13.45
N SER A 220 -15.14 3.81 13.80
CA SER A 220 -15.35 5.13 14.41
C SER A 220 -16.09 5.03 15.74
N ARG A 221 -15.57 5.69 16.78
CA ARG A 221 -16.25 5.81 18.08
C ARG A 221 -17.60 6.51 17.94
N ARG A 222 -17.67 7.61 17.17
CA ARG A 222 -18.88 8.44 17.04
C ARG A 222 -20.07 7.69 16.44
N SER A 223 -19.82 6.62 15.69
CA SER A 223 -20.88 5.77 15.13
C SER A 223 -21.30 4.65 16.08
N LEU A 224 -20.53 4.38 17.14
CA LEU A 224 -20.78 3.31 18.11
C LEU A 224 -21.41 3.79 19.42
N VAL A 225 -21.42 5.10 19.66
CA VAL A 225 -22.01 5.74 20.85
C VAL A 225 -23.41 6.32 20.53
N ARG A 226 -24.02 5.92 19.41
CA ARG A 226 -25.39 6.31 19.07
C ARG A 226 -26.41 5.41 19.76
#